data_AF-U2UN28-F1
#
_entry.id   AF-U2UN28-F1
#
_cell.length_a   1.000
_cell.length_b   1.000
_cell.length_c   1.000
_cell.angle_alpha   90.00
_cell.angle_beta   90.00
_cell.angle_gamma   90.00
#
_symmetry.space_group_name_H-M   'P 1'
#
loop_
_entity.id
_entity.type
_entity.pdbx_description
1 polymer ?
#
loop_
_entity_poly.entity_id
_entity_poly.type
_entity_poly.pdbx_seq_one_letter_code
_entity_poly.pdbx_strand_id
1 'polypeptide(L)'
;MKKKELARKITSWLTLGAFSLQPALAFATEILPDSNAPIKERPLVTETASGNPLVQITTPTAGGVSANRYEFFNVPERGAILNNSYGLASTELAGYVQGNPYLATGTARIIVNEVTSANPSELRGFLEVAGNKAGIVIANPNGILADGAGFLNTARVTLATGRTEMDASGNLASIRVEGGKLSITGNGLNAQSTDSAEIYARAIEINAGLWAKNARLAAGANEIRYADGTSTPIKGRENTLAYALDLAAIGGMYANRIELVGTEKGLGVNLAGQITSTEATSLDVNGNLKTSGNLYTDGSTHIHADEIENSGAVYSKEDTTLTASSLQNSDKIIGGADTAIHASAIANTGTLAAAIAPSGKTNDAGTLTVTAKEFDNNNAQLLSGKDIVVSAENMHTQNSRIASNGDISLVSQNVLTVENSAVQSGRVLSIEANTMPLAGNLSANRDMRLTLHTGGLSNEAATENFGNLHAGRNLTANLRGNVYNQRKLEAAGMLSLATTGNLTQTATGEISGKSLAIHTADMENRGLMQADEEAAITASNLKNDATGRIYGNTLHVQASHIRNEKNANLEARLTEEMHLLKEKAELLEAAHRVDVTKFTSQADIAVYNANSKAPNPPTTHSKRL
;
A
#
# COMPACT_ATOMS: atom_id res chain seq x y z
N MET A 1 65.66 -29.40 -13.61
CA MET A 1 65.19 -28.80 -14.88
C MET A 1 66.00 -27.53 -15.16
N LYS A 2 66.45 -27.38 -16.41
CA LYS A 2 67.66 -26.62 -16.78
C LYS A 2 67.35 -25.13 -17.03
N LYS A 3 68.28 -24.23 -16.68
CA LYS A 3 68.26 -22.76 -16.91
C LYS A 3 67.69 -22.29 -18.26
N LYS A 4 67.70 -23.14 -19.29
CA LYS A 4 67.11 -22.89 -20.62
C LYS A 4 65.57 -22.79 -20.63
N GLU A 5 64.85 -23.44 -19.70
CA GLU A 5 63.39 -23.30 -19.60
C GLU A 5 62.96 -21.98 -18.95
N LEU A 6 63.73 -21.48 -17.98
CA LEU A 6 63.45 -20.21 -17.33
C LEU A 6 63.67 -19.03 -18.29
N ALA A 7 64.70 -19.10 -19.14
CA ALA A 7 64.94 -18.10 -20.18
C ALA A 7 63.80 -18.10 -21.22
N ARG A 8 63.30 -19.27 -21.67
CA ARG A 8 62.14 -19.34 -22.57
C ARG A 8 60.86 -18.78 -21.94
N LYS A 9 60.63 -19.01 -20.64
CA LYS A 9 59.47 -18.45 -19.95
C LYS A 9 59.57 -16.93 -19.80
N ILE A 10 60.74 -16.38 -19.47
CA ILE A 10 60.92 -14.93 -19.36
C ILE A 10 60.80 -14.24 -20.73
N THR A 11 61.35 -14.83 -21.79
CA THR A 11 61.19 -14.29 -23.16
C THR A 11 59.74 -14.37 -23.63
N SER A 12 59.00 -15.44 -23.33
CA SER A 12 57.56 -15.54 -23.64
C SER A 12 56.71 -14.51 -22.88
N TRP A 13 57.06 -14.19 -21.63
CA TRP A 13 56.36 -13.15 -20.86
C TRP A 13 56.68 -11.72 -21.33
N LEU A 14 57.92 -11.47 -21.77
CA LEU A 14 58.30 -10.18 -22.38
C LEU A 14 57.68 -9.99 -23.78
N THR A 15 57.45 -11.06 -24.55
CA THR A 15 56.72 -10.97 -25.83
C THR A 15 55.19 -10.88 -25.66
N LEU A 16 54.61 -11.45 -24.58
CA LEU A 16 53.20 -11.23 -24.25
C LEU A 16 52.95 -9.80 -23.72
N GLY A 17 53.94 -9.18 -23.05
CA GLY A 17 53.88 -7.80 -22.61
C GLY A 17 54.09 -6.75 -23.70
N ALA A 18 54.60 -7.14 -24.88
CA ALA A 18 54.82 -6.23 -26.02
C ALA A 18 53.67 -6.22 -27.05
N PHE A 19 52.64 -7.06 -26.84
CA PHE A 19 51.36 -7.01 -27.57
C PHE A 19 50.23 -6.35 -26.78
N SER A 20 50.56 -5.62 -25.70
CA SER A 20 49.73 -4.53 -25.21
C SER A 20 49.83 -3.34 -26.17
N LEU A 21 49.41 -3.55 -27.42
CA LEU A 21 48.98 -2.45 -28.27
C LEU A 21 47.74 -1.89 -27.57
N GLN A 22 47.95 -0.70 -27.02
CA GLN A 22 47.00 0.29 -26.58
C GLN A 22 45.57 -0.06 -26.99
N PRO A 23 44.56 -0.04 -26.08
CA PRO A 23 43.22 0.20 -26.57
C PRO A 23 43.33 1.51 -27.33
N ALA A 24 43.20 1.45 -28.66
CA ALA A 24 42.90 2.65 -29.40
C ALA A 24 41.70 3.24 -28.67
N LEU A 25 41.88 4.43 -28.10
CA LEU A 25 40.77 5.28 -27.72
C LEU A 25 39.98 5.46 -29.03
N ALA A 26 39.05 4.54 -29.28
CA ALA A 26 38.03 4.72 -30.27
C ALA A 26 37.17 5.84 -29.70
N PHE A 27 37.53 7.07 -30.03
CA PHE A 27 36.60 8.18 -29.92
C PHE A 27 35.38 7.72 -30.70
N ALA A 28 34.25 7.52 -30.01
CA ALA A 28 33.00 7.26 -30.69
C ALA A 28 32.81 8.42 -31.67
N THR A 29 32.73 8.12 -32.97
CA THR A 29 32.35 9.12 -33.96
C THR A 29 31.03 9.73 -33.50
N GLU A 30 31.00 11.04 -33.33
CA GLU A 30 29.90 11.70 -32.61
C GLU A 30 28.61 11.62 -33.43
N ILE A 31 28.51 12.38 -34.51
CA ILE A 31 27.35 12.38 -35.39
C ILE A 31 27.82 12.19 -36.83
N LEU A 32 27.39 11.10 -37.47
CA LEU A 32 27.75 10.77 -38.85
C LEU A 32 26.50 10.36 -39.64
N PRO A 33 26.15 11.09 -40.71
CA PRO A 33 25.03 10.73 -41.59
C PRO A 33 25.21 9.36 -42.24
N ASP A 34 24.12 8.64 -42.47
CA ASP A 34 24.14 7.38 -43.21
C ASP A 34 24.38 7.64 -44.70
N SER A 35 25.56 7.22 -45.16
CA SER A 35 25.99 7.38 -46.56
C SER A 35 25.17 6.54 -47.55
N ASN A 36 24.38 5.57 -47.08
CA ASN A 36 23.53 4.70 -47.88
C ASN A 36 22.04 5.11 -47.86
N ALA A 37 21.62 5.98 -46.93
CA ALA A 37 20.23 6.46 -46.85
C ALA A 37 19.80 7.26 -48.11
N PRO A 38 18.51 7.49 -48.38
CA PRO A 38 18.10 8.40 -49.47
C PRO A 38 18.68 9.80 -49.28
N ILE A 39 19.11 10.49 -50.35
CA ILE A 39 19.73 11.84 -50.27
C ILE A 39 18.86 12.83 -49.47
N LYS A 40 17.54 12.76 -49.64
CA LYS A 40 16.57 13.60 -48.92
C LYS A 40 16.52 13.35 -47.39
N GLU A 41 17.14 12.29 -46.91
CA GLU A 41 17.21 11.90 -45.49
C GLU A 41 18.65 11.94 -44.93
N ARG A 42 19.60 12.45 -45.72
CA ARG A 42 21.00 12.65 -45.29
C ARG A 42 21.18 14.09 -44.81
N PRO A 43 21.29 14.34 -43.49
CA PRO A 43 21.64 15.67 -43.01
C PRO A 43 23.10 16.02 -43.38
N LEU A 44 23.42 17.31 -43.33
CA LEU A 44 24.81 17.78 -43.37
C LEU A 44 25.26 18.05 -41.94
N VAL A 45 26.36 17.42 -41.51
CA VAL A 45 26.95 17.64 -40.19
C VAL A 45 28.21 18.48 -40.35
N THR A 46 28.25 19.60 -39.66
CA THR A 46 29.40 20.51 -39.58
C THR A 46 29.75 20.76 -38.10
N GLU A 47 30.68 21.66 -37.85
CA GLU A 47 31.07 22.08 -36.50
C GLU A 47 30.85 23.58 -36.34
N THR A 48 30.36 24.02 -35.18
CA THR A 48 30.27 25.45 -34.86
C THR A 48 31.65 26.03 -34.56
N ALA A 49 31.75 27.36 -34.51
CA ALA A 49 32.99 28.02 -34.09
C ALA A 49 33.43 27.67 -32.65
N SER A 50 32.48 27.28 -31.79
CA SER A 50 32.72 26.82 -30.41
C SER A 50 33.05 25.33 -30.32
N GLY A 51 33.06 24.59 -31.43
CA GLY A 51 33.42 23.18 -31.48
C GLY A 51 32.25 22.20 -31.31
N ASN A 52 31.00 22.66 -31.30
CA ASN A 52 29.82 21.80 -31.17
C ASN A 52 29.43 21.19 -32.52
N PRO A 53 29.02 19.91 -32.58
CA PRO A 53 28.39 19.37 -33.78
C PRO A 53 27.13 20.16 -34.14
N LEU A 54 27.06 20.62 -35.40
CA LEU A 54 25.94 21.35 -35.97
C LEU A 54 25.33 20.51 -37.09
N VAL A 55 24.12 20.02 -36.86
CA VAL A 55 23.36 19.23 -37.83
C VAL A 55 22.43 20.15 -38.60
N GLN A 56 22.73 20.34 -39.89
CA GLN A 56 21.79 20.91 -40.84
C GLN A 56 20.78 19.82 -41.21
N ILE A 57 19.65 19.81 -40.49
CA ILE A 57 18.58 18.84 -40.68
C ILE A 57 18.02 18.91 -42.11
N THR A 58 17.49 17.80 -42.60
CA THR A 58 16.92 17.71 -43.96
C THR A 58 15.61 18.49 -44.11
N THR A 59 15.25 18.80 -45.35
CA THR A 59 14.01 19.51 -45.68
C THR A 59 12.78 18.76 -45.11
N PRO A 60 11.93 19.43 -44.31
CA PRO A 60 10.75 18.80 -43.76
C PRO A 60 9.73 18.39 -44.83
N THR A 61 8.98 17.33 -44.56
CA THR A 61 7.77 16.99 -45.33
C THR A 61 6.70 18.08 -45.17
N ALA A 62 5.62 18.03 -45.97
CA ALA A 62 4.45 18.90 -45.77
C ALA A 62 3.83 18.73 -44.36
N GLY A 63 4.00 17.54 -43.79
CA GLY A 63 3.72 17.18 -42.40
C GLY A 63 4.59 17.85 -41.34
N GLY A 64 5.65 18.54 -41.75
CA GLY A 64 6.62 19.16 -40.86
C GLY A 64 7.61 18.17 -40.24
N VAL A 65 7.78 16.99 -40.83
CA VAL A 65 8.76 15.99 -40.34
C VAL A 65 10.06 16.12 -41.13
N SER A 66 11.16 16.41 -40.44
CA SER A 66 12.52 16.28 -41.00
C SER A 66 13.07 14.91 -40.59
N ALA A 67 13.30 14.03 -41.58
CA ALA A 67 13.82 12.69 -41.34
C ALA A 67 15.33 12.65 -41.64
N ASN A 68 16.12 12.26 -40.65
CA ASN A 68 17.57 12.29 -40.70
C ASN A 68 18.10 10.89 -40.33
N ARG A 69 18.89 10.28 -41.23
CA ARG A 69 19.46 8.93 -41.05
C ARG A 69 20.95 9.01 -40.74
N TYR A 70 21.40 8.18 -39.81
CA TYR A 70 22.75 8.21 -39.27
C TYR A 70 23.40 6.83 -39.18
N GLU A 71 24.71 6.78 -39.42
CA GLU A 71 25.56 5.66 -38.99
C GLU A 71 25.90 5.77 -37.49
N PHE A 72 26.13 6.99 -37.00
CA PHE A 72 26.34 7.30 -35.58
C PHE A 72 25.54 8.53 -35.19
N PHE A 73 24.86 8.47 -34.05
CA PHE A 73 24.21 9.63 -33.44
C PHE A 73 24.47 9.61 -31.94
N ASN A 74 25.61 10.17 -31.56
CA ASN A 74 26.09 10.34 -30.20
C ASN A 74 26.19 11.85 -29.90
N VAL A 75 25.63 12.27 -28.77
CA VAL A 75 25.71 13.67 -28.31
C VAL A 75 26.86 13.75 -27.31
N PRO A 76 27.97 14.46 -27.61
CA PRO A 76 29.10 14.58 -26.70
C PRO A 76 28.73 15.43 -25.47
N GLU A 77 29.56 15.39 -24.42
CA GLU A 77 29.34 16.18 -23.18
C GLU A 77 29.16 17.67 -23.42
N ARG A 78 29.88 18.23 -24.40
CA ARG A 78 29.76 19.64 -24.81
C ARG A 78 28.43 19.97 -25.51
N GLY A 79 27.64 18.95 -25.87
CA GLY A 79 26.36 19.08 -26.55
C GLY A 79 26.44 19.19 -28.07
N ALA A 80 25.28 19.12 -28.72
CA ALA A 80 25.11 19.20 -30.17
C ALA A 80 23.87 20.03 -30.54
N ILE A 81 23.83 20.54 -31.77
CA ILE A 81 22.80 21.48 -32.23
C ILE A 81 22.12 20.94 -33.49
N LEU A 82 20.79 20.84 -33.46
CA LEU A 82 19.92 20.59 -34.62
C LEU A 82 19.45 21.93 -35.19
N ASN A 83 19.90 22.29 -36.40
CA ASN A 83 19.60 23.59 -36.97
C ASN A 83 18.23 23.61 -37.67
N ASN A 84 17.21 24.09 -36.95
CA ASN A 84 15.84 24.24 -37.42
C ASN A 84 15.48 25.71 -37.77
N SER A 85 16.47 26.48 -38.22
CA SER A 85 16.30 27.88 -38.61
C SER A 85 16.62 28.09 -40.07
N TYR A 86 15.78 28.82 -40.82
CA TYR A 86 16.15 29.29 -42.17
C TYR A 86 17.07 30.52 -42.13
N GLY A 87 16.97 31.33 -41.07
CA GLY A 87 17.81 32.52 -40.85
C GLY A 87 18.85 32.31 -39.75
N LEU A 88 19.60 33.36 -39.42
CA LEU A 88 20.51 33.38 -38.27
C LEU A 88 19.73 33.05 -36.98
N ALA A 89 20.21 32.10 -36.19
CA ALA A 89 19.59 31.70 -34.92
C ALA A 89 20.56 31.86 -33.75
N SER A 90 20.04 32.33 -32.62
CA SER A 90 20.77 32.31 -31.34
C SER A 90 20.56 30.95 -30.67
N THR A 91 21.64 30.41 -30.12
CA THR A 91 21.69 29.14 -29.39
C THR A 91 22.39 29.34 -28.06
N GLU A 92 22.00 28.55 -27.06
CA GLU A 92 22.62 28.52 -25.74
C GLU A 92 23.99 27.84 -25.77
N LEU A 93 24.16 26.80 -26.60
CA LEU A 93 25.39 26.01 -26.66
C LEU A 93 26.52 26.67 -27.48
N ALA A 94 26.20 27.40 -28.55
CA ALA A 94 27.22 27.90 -29.48
C ALA A 94 27.06 29.38 -29.89
N GLY A 95 26.16 30.13 -29.23
CA GLY A 95 25.85 31.49 -29.65
C GLY A 95 25.13 31.51 -31.01
N TYR A 96 25.57 32.35 -31.95
CA TYR A 96 24.90 32.48 -33.24
C TYR A 96 25.33 31.40 -34.24
N VAL A 97 24.34 30.69 -34.79
CA VAL A 97 24.53 29.76 -35.91
C VAL A 97 23.84 30.28 -37.17
N GLN A 98 24.46 30.08 -38.33
CA GLN A 98 23.90 30.46 -39.63
C GLN A 98 22.67 29.62 -39.97
N GLY A 99 21.79 30.15 -40.83
CA GLY A 99 20.59 29.45 -41.27
C GLY A 99 20.90 28.15 -42.01
N ASN A 100 20.01 27.17 -41.85
CA ASN A 100 20.04 25.91 -42.55
C ASN A 100 19.52 26.07 -43.99
N PRO A 101 20.36 25.83 -45.02
CA PRO A 101 19.96 26.00 -46.41
C PRO A 101 18.85 25.04 -46.85
N TYR A 102 18.61 23.94 -46.12
CA TYR A 102 17.56 22.97 -46.45
C TYR A 102 16.15 23.41 -46.02
N LEU A 103 16.01 24.54 -45.31
CA LEU A 103 14.75 24.99 -44.71
C LEU A 103 14.07 26.14 -45.46
N ALA A 104 14.43 26.38 -46.72
CA ALA A 104 13.82 27.43 -47.56
C ALA A 104 12.30 27.29 -47.72
N THR A 105 11.76 26.07 -47.58
CA THR A 105 10.32 25.77 -47.67
C THR A 105 9.61 25.69 -46.32
N GLY A 106 10.32 25.96 -45.21
CA GLY A 106 9.77 25.95 -43.86
C GLY A 106 10.59 25.11 -42.87
N THR A 107 10.34 25.35 -41.58
CA THR A 107 11.00 24.66 -40.46
C THR A 107 10.28 23.37 -40.06
N ALA A 108 11.00 22.42 -39.48
CA ALA A 108 10.44 21.19 -38.94
C ALA A 108 9.58 21.45 -37.70
N ARG A 109 8.50 20.70 -37.57
CA ARG A 109 7.75 20.50 -36.32
C ARG A 109 8.27 19.29 -35.54
N ILE A 110 8.76 18.28 -36.25
CA ILE A 110 9.35 17.05 -35.68
C ILE A 110 10.66 16.78 -36.41
N ILE A 111 11.73 16.56 -35.65
CA ILE A 111 13.05 16.19 -36.16
C ILE A 111 13.31 14.75 -35.75
N VAL A 112 13.25 13.84 -36.71
CA VAL A 112 13.54 12.41 -36.52
C VAL A 112 15.02 12.18 -36.79
N ASN A 113 15.71 11.64 -35.81
CA ASN A 113 17.09 11.19 -35.89
C ASN A 113 17.13 9.68 -35.70
N GLU A 114 17.29 8.93 -36.79
CA GLU A 114 17.30 7.47 -36.73
C GLU A 114 18.65 6.90 -37.11
N VAL A 115 19.18 6.03 -36.26
CA VAL A 115 20.41 5.28 -36.53
C VAL A 115 20.06 3.99 -37.28
N THR A 116 20.60 3.86 -38.49
CA THR A 116 20.36 2.72 -39.40
C THR A 116 21.46 1.66 -39.33
N SER A 117 22.62 2.01 -38.75
CA SER A 117 23.72 1.06 -38.49
C SER A 117 23.38 0.08 -37.35
N ALA A 118 24.36 -0.74 -36.97
CA ALA A 118 24.29 -1.63 -35.81
C ALA A 118 24.84 -0.99 -34.52
N ASN A 119 25.22 0.29 -34.55
CA ASN A 119 25.84 0.97 -33.39
C ASN A 119 24.79 1.53 -32.43
N PRO A 120 25.01 1.47 -31.11
CA PRO A 120 24.17 2.17 -30.13
C PRO A 120 24.41 3.68 -30.15
N SER A 121 23.54 4.43 -29.47
CA SER A 121 23.67 5.88 -29.27
C SER A 121 24.06 6.21 -27.83
N GLU A 122 25.05 7.09 -27.65
CA GLU A 122 25.41 7.68 -26.36
C GLU A 122 25.04 9.17 -26.32
N LEU A 123 24.21 9.56 -25.36
CA LEU A 123 23.73 10.92 -25.15
C LEU A 123 24.34 11.45 -23.84
N ARG A 124 25.43 12.21 -23.95
CA ARG A 124 26.24 12.67 -22.82
C ARG A 124 26.15 14.17 -22.51
N GLY A 125 25.43 14.93 -23.33
CA GLY A 125 25.26 16.37 -23.16
C GLY A 125 23.92 16.87 -23.69
N PHE A 126 23.77 18.19 -23.74
CA PHE A 126 22.54 18.82 -24.22
C PHE A 126 22.41 18.77 -25.74
N LEU A 127 21.22 18.44 -26.22
CA LEU A 127 20.81 18.56 -27.62
C LEU A 127 19.90 19.78 -27.77
N GLU A 128 20.31 20.74 -28.58
CA GLU A 128 19.61 22.00 -28.76
C GLU A 128 18.98 22.11 -30.15
N VAL A 129 17.75 22.61 -30.23
CA VAL A 129 17.15 23.02 -31.51
C VAL A 129 17.43 24.50 -31.75
N ALA A 130 18.21 24.84 -32.77
CA ALA A 130 18.41 26.24 -33.16
C ALA A 130 17.18 26.76 -33.94
N GLY A 131 16.71 27.97 -33.61
CA GLY A 131 15.58 28.59 -34.29
C GLY A 131 14.22 28.09 -33.79
N ASN A 132 13.39 27.58 -34.69
CA ASN A 132 12.02 27.22 -34.34
C ASN A 132 11.97 25.97 -33.46
N LYS A 133 11.26 26.06 -32.32
CA LYS A 133 11.01 24.94 -31.39
C LYS A 133 10.39 23.75 -32.13
N ALA A 134 10.91 22.54 -31.90
CA ALA A 134 10.42 21.31 -32.53
C ALA A 134 10.39 20.14 -31.53
N GLY A 135 9.64 19.09 -31.87
CA GLY A 135 9.79 17.78 -31.23
C GLY A 135 11.02 17.05 -31.77
N ILE A 136 11.69 16.28 -30.91
CA ILE A 136 12.86 15.48 -31.26
C ILE A 136 12.51 14.01 -31.07
N VAL A 137 12.83 13.19 -32.06
CA VAL A 137 12.81 11.73 -31.94
C VAL A 137 14.22 11.21 -32.18
N ILE A 138 14.75 10.42 -31.23
CA ILE A 138 16.01 9.69 -31.38
C ILE A 138 15.66 8.21 -31.37
N ALA A 139 15.81 7.56 -32.53
CA ALA A 139 15.43 6.18 -32.75
C ALA A 139 16.67 5.32 -33.05
N ASN A 140 17.02 4.42 -32.13
CA ASN A 140 18.14 3.50 -32.30
C ASN A 140 17.85 2.11 -31.70
N PRO A 141 17.46 1.13 -32.52
CA PRO A 141 17.18 -0.24 -32.09
C PRO A 141 18.34 -1.03 -31.50
N ASN A 142 19.57 -0.54 -31.64
CA ASN A 142 20.73 -1.16 -31.02
C ASN A 142 20.92 -0.72 -29.56
N GLY A 143 20.15 0.28 -29.11
CA GLY A 143 20.16 0.79 -27.74
C GLY A 143 20.53 2.25 -27.63
N ILE A 144 20.16 2.85 -26.50
CA ILE A 144 20.41 4.26 -26.18
C ILE A 144 20.93 4.35 -24.74
N LEU A 145 22.06 5.02 -24.54
CA LEU A 145 22.59 5.39 -23.23
C LEU A 145 22.39 6.90 -23.03
N ALA A 146 21.78 7.29 -21.92
CA ALA A 146 21.69 8.67 -21.46
C ALA A 146 22.51 8.84 -20.18
N ASP A 147 23.47 9.77 -20.21
CA ASP A 147 24.38 10.06 -19.09
C ASP A 147 24.73 11.56 -19.10
N GLY A 148 23.87 12.39 -18.52
CA GLY A 148 23.94 13.85 -18.65
C GLY A 148 23.22 14.39 -19.88
N ALA A 149 22.34 13.60 -20.48
CA ALA A 149 21.52 14.02 -21.60
C ALA A 149 20.56 15.14 -21.18
N GLY A 150 20.43 16.16 -22.01
CA GLY A 150 19.46 17.23 -21.81
C GLY A 150 18.95 17.81 -23.12
N PHE A 151 17.85 18.58 -23.06
CA PHE A 151 17.22 19.12 -24.26
C PHE A 151 16.97 20.62 -24.13
N LEU A 152 17.25 21.38 -25.19
CA LEU A 152 17.03 22.83 -25.24
C LEU A 152 16.14 23.18 -26.43
N ASN A 153 15.26 24.16 -26.24
CA ASN A 153 14.29 24.61 -27.24
C ASN A 153 13.50 23.45 -27.90
N THR A 154 13.13 22.45 -27.11
CA THR A 154 12.48 21.23 -27.56
C THR A 154 11.07 21.14 -26.99
N ALA A 155 10.09 20.81 -27.81
CA ALA A 155 8.70 20.64 -27.37
C ALA A 155 8.47 19.31 -26.66
N ARG A 156 8.84 18.23 -27.33
CA ARG A 156 8.70 16.86 -26.87
C ARG A 156 9.96 16.13 -27.26
N VAL A 157 10.48 15.30 -26.37
CA VAL A 157 11.56 14.38 -26.70
C VAL A 157 11.04 12.95 -26.65
N THR A 158 11.33 12.17 -27.69
CA THR A 158 11.09 10.74 -27.73
C THR A 158 12.42 10.01 -27.94
N LEU A 159 12.83 9.20 -26.97
CA LEU A 159 13.96 8.28 -27.07
C LEU A 159 13.42 6.88 -27.29
N ALA A 160 13.82 6.23 -28.38
CA ALA A 160 13.27 4.93 -28.72
C ALA A 160 14.30 3.93 -29.21
N THR A 161 14.16 2.67 -28.79
CA THR A 161 14.89 1.54 -29.38
C THR A 161 14.09 0.86 -30.50
N GLY A 162 13.16 1.60 -31.10
CA GLY A 162 12.33 1.16 -32.22
C GLY A 162 12.72 1.80 -33.54
N ARG A 163 12.14 1.29 -34.64
CA ARG A 163 12.20 1.91 -35.98
C ARG A 163 11.06 2.90 -36.12
N THR A 164 11.29 4.02 -36.81
CA THR A 164 10.21 4.96 -37.11
C THR A 164 9.45 4.52 -38.35
N GLU A 165 8.13 4.64 -38.31
CA GLU A 165 7.24 4.30 -39.41
C GLU A 165 6.48 5.57 -39.85
N MET A 166 6.65 5.91 -41.12
CA MET A 166 6.02 7.09 -41.72
C MET A 166 4.74 6.69 -42.45
N ASP A 167 3.72 7.55 -42.45
CA ASP A 167 2.57 7.38 -43.32
C ASP A 167 2.89 7.72 -44.78
N ALA A 168 1.93 7.49 -45.68
CA ALA A 168 2.08 7.78 -47.11
C ALA A 168 2.31 9.28 -47.42
N SER A 169 1.99 10.18 -46.48
CA SER A 169 2.20 11.63 -46.60
C SER A 169 3.54 12.08 -46.00
N GLY A 170 4.31 11.16 -45.42
CA GLY A 170 5.59 11.45 -44.75
C GLY A 170 5.44 12.05 -43.35
N ASN A 171 4.31 11.84 -42.68
CA ASN A 171 4.17 12.11 -41.25
C ASN A 171 4.67 10.92 -40.43
N LEU A 172 5.18 11.15 -39.23
CA LEU A 172 5.53 10.09 -38.29
C LEU A 172 4.25 9.47 -37.72
N ALA A 173 3.97 8.23 -38.11
CA ALA A 173 2.77 7.50 -37.71
C ALA A 173 2.98 6.73 -36.41
N SER A 174 4.04 5.92 -36.37
CA SER A 174 4.33 4.99 -35.29
C SER A 174 5.82 4.79 -35.07
N ILE A 175 6.15 4.22 -33.92
CA ILE A 175 7.48 3.72 -33.57
C ILE A 175 7.34 2.25 -33.23
N ARG A 176 8.03 1.38 -33.98
CA ARG A 176 7.99 -0.07 -33.82
C ARG A 176 9.18 -0.56 -33.00
N VAL A 177 8.95 -0.89 -31.74
CA VAL A 177 9.93 -1.37 -30.76
C VAL A 177 9.89 -2.90 -30.71
N GLU A 178 10.92 -3.56 -31.23
CA GLU A 178 11.02 -5.03 -31.22
C GLU A 178 12.15 -5.56 -30.32
N GLY A 179 13.04 -4.69 -29.86
CA GLY A 179 14.27 -5.01 -29.14
C GLY A 179 14.99 -3.76 -28.61
N GLY A 180 16.21 -3.96 -28.12
CA GLY A 180 17.09 -2.89 -27.64
C GLY A 180 16.81 -2.46 -26.19
N LYS A 181 17.86 -1.98 -25.53
CA LYS A 181 17.83 -1.44 -24.16
C LYS A 181 18.07 0.07 -24.17
N LEU A 182 17.30 0.80 -23.38
CA LEU A 182 17.60 2.19 -23.03
C LEU A 182 18.07 2.26 -21.58
N SER A 183 19.19 2.94 -21.33
CA SER A 183 19.78 3.07 -20.00
C SER A 183 19.99 4.53 -19.62
N ILE A 184 19.54 4.92 -18.43
CA ILE A 184 19.81 6.23 -17.82
C ILE A 184 20.79 6.01 -16.67
N THR A 185 21.97 6.60 -16.76
CA THR A 185 23.08 6.38 -15.82
C THR A 185 23.78 7.70 -15.48
N GLY A 186 24.76 7.65 -14.57
CA GLY A 186 25.64 8.78 -14.26
C GLY A 186 24.87 10.08 -13.94
N ASN A 187 25.03 11.10 -14.77
CA ASN A 187 24.41 12.41 -14.59
C ASN A 187 22.90 12.45 -14.94
N GLY A 188 22.32 11.33 -15.39
CA GLY A 188 20.89 11.17 -15.62
C GLY A 188 20.37 11.77 -16.92
N LEU A 189 19.07 12.04 -16.96
CA LEU A 189 18.35 12.61 -18.11
C LEU A 189 17.51 13.81 -17.64
N ASN A 190 17.89 15.01 -18.10
CA ASN A 190 17.17 16.26 -17.82
C ASN A 190 16.30 16.71 -19.00
N ALA A 191 15.00 16.50 -18.88
CA ALA A 191 13.99 16.91 -19.84
C ALA A 191 12.99 17.92 -19.25
N GLN A 192 13.32 18.63 -18.16
CA GLN A 192 12.43 19.58 -17.48
C GLN A 192 12.08 20.81 -18.34
N SER A 193 12.93 21.14 -19.30
CA SER A 193 12.72 22.20 -20.29
C SER A 193 11.72 21.81 -21.39
N THR A 194 11.39 20.52 -21.52
CA THR A 194 10.44 19.99 -22.51
C THR A 194 9.04 19.87 -21.90
N ASP A 195 8.02 19.78 -22.76
CA ASP A 195 6.64 19.57 -22.33
C ASP A 195 6.39 18.10 -22.00
N SER A 196 7.06 17.16 -22.70
CA SER A 196 7.08 15.74 -22.36
C SER A 196 8.39 15.05 -22.74
N ALA A 197 8.76 14.06 -21.93
CA ALA A 197 9.83 13.11 -22.17
C ALA A 197 9.23 11.71 -22.32
N GLU A 198 9.48 11.08 -23.46
CA GLU A 198 8.92 9.79 -23.79
C GLU A 198 10.02 8.78 -24.11
N ILE A 199 9.93 7.61 -23.49
CA ILE A 199 10.94 6.57 -23.57
C ILE A 199 10.26 5.28 -24.01
N TYR A 200 10.60 4.82 -25.21
CA TYR A 200 10.01 3.62 -25.81
C TYR A 200 11.11 2.60 -26.10
N ALA A 201 11.27 1.63 -25.22
CA ALA A 201 12.28 0.62 -25.40
C ALA A 201 11.76 -0.74 -24.99
N ARG A 202 12.39 -1.81 -25.48
CA ARG A 202 12.00 -3.13 -25.01
C ARG A 202 12.39 -3.32 -23.55
N ALA A 203 13.61 -2.92 -23.19
CA ALA A 203 14.09 -2.86 -21.82
C ALA A 203 14.48 -1.43 -21.46
N ILE A 204 14.04 -0.96 -20.28
CA ILE A 204 14.40 0.36 -19.73
C ILE A 204 15.09 0.14 -18.39
N GLU A 205 16.27 0.74 -18.23
CA GLU A 205 17.04 0.71 -16.97
C GLU A 205 17.31 2.14 -16.51
N ILE A 206 16.90 2.47 -15.28
CA ILE A 206 17.06 3.80 -14.69
C ILE A 206 17.89 3.67 -13.42
N ASN A 207 19.17 4.01 -13.52
CA ASN A 207 20.15 3.96 -12.43
C ASN A 207 20.64 5.36 -12.02
N ALA A 208 19.96 6.40 -12.48
CA ALA A 208 20.22 7.80 -12.17
C ALA A 208 18.89 8.59 -12.20
N GLY A 209 18.94 9.92 -12.12
CA GLY A 209 17.75 10.77 -12.17
C GLY A 209 17.17 10.91 -13.57
N LEU A 210 15.84 10.80 -13.67
CA LEU A 210 15.02 11.26 -14.79
C LEU A 210 14.17 12.44 -14.31
N TRP A 211 14.39 13.61 -14.88
CA TRP A 211 13.61 14.82 -14.55
C TRP A 211 12.84 15.30 -15.77
N ALA A 212 11.52 15.45 -15.66
CA ALA A 212 10.66 15.90 -16.76
C ALA A 212 9.48 16.73 -16.24
N LYS A 213 8.72 17.40 -17.13
CA LYS A 213 7.38 17.87 -16.77
C LYS A 213 6.38 16.71 -16.83
N ASN A 214 6.36 16.00 -17.94
CA ASN A 214 5.58 14.77 -18.10
C ASN A 214 6.52 13.66 -18.58
N ALA A 215 6.56 12.54 -17.87
CA ALA A 215 7.35 11.38 -18.25
C ALA A 215 6.41 10.23 -18.67
N ARG A 216 6.61 9.69 -19.87
CA ARG A 216 5.94 8.47 -20.31
C ARG A 216 6.96 7.42 -20.72
N LEU A 217 6.83 6.22 -20.17
CA LEU A 217 7.70 5.12 -20.48
C LEU A 217 6.86 3.94 -20.95
N ALA A 218 7.18 3.39 -22.11
CA ALA A 218 6.59 2.14 -22.60
C ALA A 218 7.68 1.09 -22.74
N ALA A 219 7.56 0.03 -21.95
CA ALA A 219 8.47 -1.10 -21.90
C ALA A 219 7.86 -2.34 -22.57
N GLY A 220 8.71 -3.19 -23.16
CA GLY A 220 8.30 -4.37 -23.93
C GLY A 220 8.26 -4.16 -25.43
N ALA A 221 7.97 -5.23 -26.18
CA ALA A 221 7.82 -5.17 -27.63
C ALA A 221 6.46 -4.55 -28.03
N ASN A 222 6.51 -3.37 -28.66
CA ASN A 222 5.33 -2.55 -28.93
C ASN A 222 5.38 -1.87 -30.30
N GLU A 223 4.21 -1.66 -30.88
CA GLU A 223 3.99 -0.60 -31.87
C GLU A 223 3.32 0.57 -31.16
N ILE A 224 4.01 1.71 -31.09
CA ILE A 224 3.55 2.90 -30.38
C ILE A 224 3.10 3.95 -31.40
N ARG A 225 1.84 4.37 -31.35
CA ARG A 225 1.34 5.45 -32.21
C ARG A 225 1.91 6.79 -31.75
N TYR A 226 2.58 7.52 -32.64
CA TYR A 226 3.29 8.75 -32.26
C TYR A 226 2.34 9.88 -31.82
N ALA A 227 1.13 9.93 -32.38
CA ALA A 227 0.18 11.01 -32.12
C ALA A 227 -0.29 11.10 -30.66
N ASP A 228 -0.39 9.97 -29.94
CA ASP A 228 -0.83 9.97 -28.53
C ASP A 228 -0.18 8.90 -27.66
N GLY A 229 0.83 8.20 -28.16
CA GLY A 229 1.59 7.17 -27.47
C GLY A 229 0.83 5.88 -27.15
N THR A 230 -0.35 5.64 -27.75
CA THR A 230 -1.05 4.36 -27.61
C THR A 230 -0.12 3.21 -27.98
N SER A 231 0.09 2.28 -27.05
CA SER A 231 1.01 1.15 -27.21
C SER A 231 0.22 -0.13 -27.51
N THR A 232 0.53 -0.76 -28.64
CA THR A 232 -0.05 -2.04 -29.04
C THR A 232 1.02 -3.12 -28.96
N PRO A 233 0.84 -4.19 -28.16
CA PRO A 233 1.84 -5.26 -28.04
C PRO A 233 2.10 -5.92 -29.40
N ILE A 234 3.38 -6.17 -29.72
CA ILE A 234 3.82 -6.94 -30.90
C ILE A 234 4.77 -8.05 -30.49
N LYS A 235 5.15 -8.92 -31.43
CA LYS A 235 6.14 -9.97 -31.18
C LYS A 235 7.56 -9.38 -31.14
N GLY A 236 8.26 -9.56 -30.02
CA GLY A 236 9.68 -9.18 -29.88
C GLY A 236 10.65 -10.11 -30.61
N ARG A 237 11.92 -9.68 -30.77
CA ARG A 237 12.98 -10.46 -31.45
C ARG A 237 13.74 -11.45 -30.55
N GLU A 238 13.75 -11.26 -29.24
CA GLU A 238 14.51 -12.08 -28.27
C GLU A 238 13.60 -12.58 -27.13
N ASN A 239 14.02 -13.50 -26.25
CA ASN A 239 13.11 -14.08 -25.23
C ASN A 239 13.70 -14.14 -23.79
N THR A 240 14.81 -13.44 -23.52
CA THR A 240 15.64 -13.70 -22.32
C THR A 240 15.65 -12.58 -21.27
N LEU A 241 14.61 -11.76 -21.17
CA LEU A 241 14.54 -10.69 -20.17
C LEU A 241 13.83 -11.17 -18.89
N ALA A 242 14.28 -10.67 -17.73
CA ALA A 242 13.58 -10.87 -16.45
C ALA A 242 12.62 -9.70 -16.16
N TYR A 243 13.01 -8.48 -16.51
CA TYR A 243 12.24 -7.25 -16.32
C TYR A 243 12.22 -6.43 -17.60
N ALA A 244 11.08 -5.81 -17.88
CA ALA A 244 10.94 -4.85 -18.98
C ALA A 244 11.35 -3.43 -18.54
N LEU A 245 11.12 -3.10 -17.27
CA LEU A 245 11.56 -1.84 -16.66
C LEU A 245 12.19 -2.13 -15.29
N ASP A 246 13.39 -1.62 -15.08
CA ASP A 246 14.11 -1.71 -13.82
C ASP A 246 14.58 -0.32 -13.39
N LEU A 247 14.02 0.18 -12.30
CA LEU A 247 14.44 1.40 -11.62
C LEU A 247 15.25 1.00 -10.39
N ALA A 248 16.56 1.19 -10.44
CA ALA A 248 17.45 0.85 -9.32
C ALA A 248 17.25 1.75 -8.10
N ALA A 249 17.67 1.27 -6.93
CA ALA A 249 17.54 1.98 -5.66
C ALA A 249 18.23 3.35 -5.62
N ILE A 250 19.28 3.55 -6.41
CA ILE A 250 19.99 4.83 -6.54
C ILE A 250 19.38 5.75 -7.62
N GLY A 251 18.45 5.23 -8.43
CA GLY A 251 17.75 5.97 -9.46
C GLY A 251 16.53 6.71 -8.91
N GLY A 252 16.02 7.65 -9.70
CA GLY A 252 14.77 8.33 -9.37
C GLY A 252 14.07 8.96 -10.57
N MET A 253 12.75 9.06 -10.51
CA MET A 253 11.93 9.74 -11.51
C MET A 253 11.18 10.89 -10.85
N TYR A 254 11.30 12.09 -11.43
CA TYR A 254 10.75 13.32 -10.90
C TYR A 254 10.01 14.07 -12.00
N ALA A 255 8.69 14.13 -11.91
CA ALA A 255 7.88 14.83 -12.91
C ALA A 255 6.60 15.43 -12.32
N ASN A 256 5.82 16.17 -13.11
CA ASN A 256 4.45 16.47 -12.72
C ASN A 256 3.59 15.21 -12.88
N ARG A 257 3.71 14.55 -14.02
CA ARG A 257 3.00 13.30 -14.34
C ARG A 257 3.96 12.20 -14.77
N ILE A 258 3.73 10.99 -14.28
CA ILE A 258 4.47 9.79 -14.66
C ILE A 258 3.48 8.73 -15.15
N GLU A 259 3.70 8.23 -16.36
CA GLU A 259 2.94 7.10 -16.94
C GLU A 259 3.93 6.00 -17.33
N LEU A 260 3.79 4.82 -16.72
CA LEU A 260 4.56 3.63 -17.06
C LEU A 260 3.62 2.58 -17.65
N VAL A 261 3.94 2.08 -18.84
CA VAL A 261 3.21 1.01 -19.52
C VAL A 261 4.16 -0.16 -19.76
N GLY A 262 3.91 -1.29 -19.13
CA GLY A 262 4.63 -2.55 -19.37
C GLY A 262 3.72 -3.53 -20.09
N THR A 263 3.96 -3.83 -21.37
CA THR A 263 2.98 -4.58 -22.18
C THR A 263 3.32 -6.06 -22.37
N GLU A 264 4.57 -6.44 -22.12
CA GLU A 264 5.09 -7.77 -22.43
C GLU A 264 4.78 -8.76 -21.30
N LYS A 265 3.80 -9.62 -21.53
CA LYS A 265 3.34 -10.61 -20.55
C LYS A 265 4.49 -11.49 -20.03
N GLY A 266 4.62 -11.54 -18.71
CA GLY A 266 5.65 -12.33 -18.02
C GLY A 266 6.98 -11.60 -17.81
N LEU A 267 7.14 -10.39 -18.34
CA LEU A 267 8.21 -9.47 -17.91
C LEU A 267 7.68 -8.57 -16.79
N GLY A 268 8.43 -8.48 -15.70
CA GLY A 268 8.05 -7.63 -14.58
C GLY A 268 8.49 -6.17 -14.74
N VAL A 269 7.96 -5.32 -13.87
CA VAL A 269 8.45 -3.97 -13.59
C VAL A 269 8.99 -3.94 -12.17
N ASN A 270 10.24 -3.51 -11.99
CA ASN A 270 10.89 -3.41 -10.68
C ASN A 270 11.17 -1.93 -10.34
N LEU A 271 10.58 -1.44 -9.25
CA LEU A 271 10.69 -0.06 -8.80
C LEU A 271 11.35 -0.02 -7.41
N ALA A 272 12.68 -0.05 -7.39
CA ALA A 272 13.46 0.01 -6.15
C ALA A 272 13.88 1.44 -5.76
N GLY A 273 13.83 2.38 -6.70
CA GLY A 273 14.19 3.79 -6.49
C GLY A 273 13.04 4.70 -6.04
N GLN A 274 13.25 6.01 -6.16
CA GLN A 274 12.24 7.03 -5.83
C GLN A 274 11.43 7.43 -7.07
N ILE A 275 10.11 7.42 -6.96
CA ILE A 275 9.19 8.05 -7.91
C ILE A 275 8.51 9.20 -7.19
N THR A 276 8.57 10.40 -7.77
CA THR A 276 7.93 11.59 -7.23
C THR A 276 7.16 12.30 -8.33
N SER A 277 5.86 12.48 -8.13
CA SER A 277 5.00 13.22 -9.04
C SER A 277 4.18 14.30 -8.35
N THR A 278 3.99 15.46 -8.99
CA THR A 278 3.19 16.56 -8.39
C THR A 278 1.72 16.54 -8.79
N GLU A 279 1.35 15.81 -9.84
CA GLU A 279 -0.02 15.75 -10.37
C GLU A 279 -0.58 14.33 -10.40
N ALA A 280 0.13 13.36 -10.98
CA ALA A 280 -0.38 11.99 -11.06
C ALA A 280 0.71 10.95 -11.38
N THR A 281 0.50 9.72 -10.90
CA THR A 281 1.26 8.55 -11.34
C THR A 281 0.32 7.46 -11.82
N SER A 282 0.58 6.89 -13.01
CA SER A 282 -0.15 5.76 -13.57
C SER A 282 0.82 4.64 -13.93
N LEU A 283 0.62 3.45 -13.38
CA LEU A 283 1.37 2.24 -13.69
C LEU A 283 0.41 1.22 -14.29
N ASP A 284 0.60 0.86 -15.55
CA ASP A 284 -0.19 -0.17 -16.25
C ASP A 284 0.75 -1.28 -16.70
N VAL A 285 0.76 -2.39 -15.96
CA VAL A 285 1.72 -3.47 -16.11
C VAL A 285 0.99 -4.77 -16.43
N ASN A 286 1.10 -5.24 -17.66
CA ASN A 286 0.63 -6.55 -18.09
C ASN A 286 1.59 -7.66 -17.60
N GLY A 287 1.76 -7.78 -16.27
CA GLY A 287 2.71 -8.67 -15.62
C GLY A 287 2.91 -8.33 -14.15
N ASN A 288 4.07 -8.71 -13.59
CA ASN A 288 4.36 -8.54 -12.17
C ASN A 288 4.96 -7.15 -11.89
N LEU A 289 4.41 -6.43 -10.93
CA LEU A 289 4.94 -5.17 -10.44
C LEU A 289 5.56 -5.38 -9.05
N LYS A 290 6.85 -5.06 -8.90
CA LYS A 290 7.54 -5.03 -7.61
C LYS A 290 7.87 -3.59 -7.23
N THR A 291 7.43 -3.15 -6.06
CA THR A 291 7.70 -1.83 -5.49
C THR A 291 8.42 -1.98 -4.16
N SER A 292 9.74 -1.80 -4.15
CA SER A 292 10.56 -1.81 -2.92
C SER A 292 11.10 -0.43 -2.54
N GLY A 293 11.01 0.53 -3.47
CA GLY A 293 11.32 1.93 -3.24
C GLY A 293 10.10 2.75 -2.78
N ASN A 294 10.17 4.06 -3.02
CA ASN A 294 9.14 4.99 -2.62
C ASN A 294 8.44 5.56 -3.85
N LEU A 295 7.11 5.48 -3.89
CA LEU A 295 6.26 6.17 -4.84
C LEU A 295 5.46 7.23 -4.08
N TYR A 296 5.73 8.50 -4.37
CA TYR A 296 5.05 9.64 -3.77
C TYR A 296 4.40 10.50 -4.84
N THR A 297 3.10 10.78 -4.69
CA THR A 297 2.33 11.59 -5.62
C THR A 297 1.52 12.65 -4.87
N ASP A 298 1.63 13.94 -5.24
CA ASP A 298 0.81 15.00 -4.64
C ASP A 298 -0.66 15.00 -5.14
N GLY A 299 -0.94 14.37 -6.29
CA GLY A 299 -2.31 14.08 -6.73
C GLY A 299 -2.65 12.61 -6.54
N SER A 300 -3.22 11.97 -7.57
CA SER A 300 -3.68 10.57 -7.50
C SER A 300 -2.71 9.56 -8.14
N THR A 301 -2.72 8.35 -7.58
CA THR A 301 -1.98 7.19 -8.12
C THR A 301 -2.93 6.09 -8.58
N HIS A 302 -2.71 5.59 -9.80
CA HIS A 302 -3.41 4.44 -10.36
C HIS A 302 -2.41 3.34 -10.70
N ILE A 303 -2.65 2.13 -10.23
CA ILE A 303 -1.79 0.97 -10.48
C ILE A 303 -2.65 -0.21 -10.94
N HIS A 304 -2.31 -0.75 -12.10
CA HIS A 304 -2.83 -2.00 -12.62
C HIS A 304 -1.68 -2.98 -12.86
N ALA A 305 -1.78 -4.19 -12.34
CA ALA A 305 -0.83 -5.26 -12.59
C ALA A 305 -1.48 -6.66 -12.51
N ASP A 306 -0.83 -7.72 -12.99
CA ASP A 306 -1.28 -9.09 -12.72
C ASP A 306 -1.02 -9.43 -11.24
N GLU A 307 0.21 -9.22 -10.79
CA GLU A 307 0.64 -9.40 -9.40
C GLU A 307 1.36 -8.14 -8.91
N ILE A 308 1.06 -7.69 -7.70
CA ILE A 308 1.75 -6.58 -7.05
C ILE A 308 2.46 -7.10 -5.80
N GLU A 309 3.77 -6.89 -5.72
CA GLU A 309 4.58 -7.08 -4.51
C GLU A 309 5.06 -5.71 -4.01
N ASN A 310 4.43 -5.20 -2.95
CA ASN A 310 4.85 -3.98 -2.30
C ASN A 310 5.62 -4.27 -1.00
N SER A 311 6.87 -3.82 -0.96
CA SER A 311 7.76 -3.83 0.21
C SER A 311 8.34 -2.46 0.55
N GLY A 312 7.90 -1.43 -0.17
CA GLY A 312 8.22 -0.02 0.10
C GLY A 312 6.96 0.81 0.35
N ALA A 313 7.05 2.11 0.09
CA ALA A 313 5.96 3.04 0.38
C ALA A 313 5.30 3.54 -0.91
N VAL A 314 3.99 3.30 -1.05
CA VAL A 314 3.11 3.92 -2.03
C VAL A 314 2.26 4.95 -1.29
N TYR A 315 2.45 6.22 -1.61
CA TYR A 315 1.72 7.34 -1.01
C TYR A 315 1.18 8.28 -2.09
N SER A 316 -0.11 8.60 -2.01
CA SER A 316 -0.73 9.68 -2.77
C SER A 316 -1.40 10.66 -1.82
N LYS A 317 -1.26 11.96 -2.04
CA LYS A 317 -1.96 12.96 -1.21
C LYS A 317 -3.46 13.03 -1.54
N GLU A 318 -3.85 12.66 -2.75
CA GLU A 318 -5.25 12.43 -3.13
C GLU A 318 -5.54 10.92 -3.14
N ASP A 319 -6.12 10.39 -4.22
CA ASP A 319 -6.62 9.02 -4.27
C ASP A 319 -5.54 8.02 -4.65
N THR A 320 -5.66 6.80 -4.13
CA THR A 320 -4.83 5.65 -4.54
C THR A 320 -5.74 4.51 -4.99
N THR A 321 -5.63 4.10 -6.26
CA THR A 321 -6.39 2.96 -6.81
C THR A 321 -5.45 1.85 -7.27
N LEU A 322 -5.61 0.64 -6.74
CA LEU A 322 -4.88 -0.56 -7.16
C LEU A 322 -5.85 -1.62 -7.68
N THR A 323 -5.55 -2.18 -8.84
CA THR A 323 -6.27 -3.33 -9.42
C THR A 323 -5.27 -4.42 -9.79
N ALA A 324 -5.40 -5.61 -9.18
CA ALA A 324 -4.55 -6.75 -9.50
C ALA A 324 -5.25 -8.11 -9.42
N SER A 325 -4.62 -9.19 -9.87
CA SER A 325 -5.08 -10.54 -9.51
C SER A 325 -4.63 -10.90 -8.09
N SER A 326 -3.40 -10.56 -7.72
CA SER A 326 -2.84 -10.78 -6.39
C SER A 326 -2.08 -9.55 -5.89
N LEU A 327 -2.25 -9.21 -4.61
CA LEU A 327 -1.49 -8.16 -3.92
C LEU A 327 -0.81 -8.74 -2.67
N GLN A 328 0.51 -8.60 -2.60
CA GLN A 328 1.30 -8.81 -1.40
C GLN A 328 1.80 -7.46 -0.91
N ASN A 329 1.31 -7.00 0.25
CA ASN A 329 1.77 -5.76 0.87
C ASN A 329 2.48 -6.05 2.19
N SER A 330 3.73 -5.61 2.32
CA SER A 330 4.56 -5.76 3.53
C SER A 330 5.03 -4.44 4.14
N ASP A 331 4.75 -3.31 3.48
CA ASP A 331 4.97 -1.98 4.04
C ASP A 331 3.73 -1.10 3.78
N LYS A 332 3.83 0.05 3.09
CA LYS A 332 2.74 1.05 3.09
C LYS A 332 2.07 1.23 1.73
N ILE A 333 0.74 1.21 1.73
CA ILE A 333 -0.11 1.75 0.66
C ILE A 333 -1.09 2.72 1.31
N ILE A 334 -0.95 4.01 1.03
CA ILE A 334 -1.66 5.08 1.74
C ILE A 334 -2.17 6.15 0.77
N GLY A 335 -3.47 6.42 0.82
CA GLY A 335 -4.09 7.62 0.23
C GLY A 335 -4.33 8.70 1.27
N GLY A 336 -4.08 9.96 0.89
CA GLY A 336 -4.47 11.14 1.65
C GLY A 336 -5.96 11.46 1.49
N ALA A 337 -6.58 10.95 0.42
CA ALA A 337 -8.02 10.89 0.20
C ALA A 337 -8.52 9.42 0.20
N ASP A 338 -9.18 8.95 -0.87
CA ASP A 338 -9.65 7.57 -0.97
C ASP A 338 -8.50 6.58 -1.24
N THR A 339 -8.64 5.34 -0.75
CA THR A 339 -7.79 4.22 -1.17
C THR A 339 -8.66 3.05 -1.55
N ALA A 340 -8.65 2.68 -2.83
CA ALA A 340 -9.43 1.59 -3.39
C ALA A 340 -8.50 0.47 -3.86
N ILE A 341 -8.67 -0.73 -3.30
CA ILE A 341 -7.87 -1.91 -3.65
C ILE A 341 -8.83 -3.01 -4.10
N HIS A 342 -8.64 -3.46 -5.35
CA HIS A 342 -9.38 -4.57 -5.93
C HIS A 342 -8.40 -5.67 -6.35
N ALA A 343 -8.43 -6.81 -5.67
CA ALA A 343 -7.66 -7.97 -6.10
C ALA A 343 -8.31 -9.29 -5.72
N SER A 344 -8.09 -10.38 -6.46
CA SER A 344 -8.68 -11.68 -6.09
C SER A 344 -8.11 -12.21 -4.77
N ALA A 345 -6.80 -12.08 -4.58
CA ALA A 345 -6.12 -12.42 -3.33
C ALA A 345 -5.32 -11.23 -2.79
N ILE A 346 -5.45 -10.94 -1.51
CA ILE A 346 -4.69 -9.91 -0.82
C ILE A 346 -4.04 -10.51 0.42
N ALA A 347 -2.72 -10.45 0.49
CA ALA A 347 -1.93 -10.76 1.67
C ALA A 347 -1.29 -9.46 2.19
N ASN A 348 -1.78 -8.98 3.34
CA ASN A 348 -1.28 -7.79 3.99
C ASN A 348 -0.56 -8.14 5.29
N THR A 349 0.71 -7.76 5.36
CA THR A 349 1.58 -7.78 6.55
C THR A 349 2.07 -6.38 6.94
N GLY A 350 1.68 -5.36 6.17
CA GLY A 350 2.02 -3.96 6.39
C GLY A 350 0.80 -3.10 6.73
N THR A 351 0.76 -1.88 6.20
CA THR A 351 -0.31 -0.89 6.38
C THR A 351 -1.05 -0.61 5.07
N LEU A 352 -2.36 -0.79 5.10
CA LEU A 352 -3.29 -0.23 4.11
C LEU A 352 -4.04 0.93 4.78
N ALA A 353 -3.99 2.13 4.20
CA ALA A 353 -4.66 3.27 4.82
C ALA A 353 -5.25 4.28 3.83
N ALA A 354 -6.26 5.01 4.29
CA ALA A 354 -6.89 6.12 3.58
C ALA A 354 -7.08 7.32 4.51
N ALA A 355 -7.32 8.51 3.94
CA ALA A 355 -7.55 9.74 4.69
C ALA A 355 -6.40 10.06 5.68
N ILE A 356 -5.15 9.79 5.30
CA ILE A 356 -3.94 10.09 6.10
C ILE A 356 -3.08 11.12 5.37
N ALA A 357 -2.97 12.33 5.94
CA ALA A 357 -2.14 13.40 5.39
C ALA A 357 -0.63 13.05 5.47
N PRO A 358 0.24 13.72 4.70
CA PRO A 358 1.70 13.44 4.73
C PRO A 358 2.34 13.63 6.10
N SER A 359 1.71 14.46 6.96
CA SER A 359 2.10 14.65 8.36
C SER A 359 1.82 13.46 9.28
N GLY A 360 1.16 12.40 8.78
CA GLY A 360 0.67 11.27 9.57
C GLY A 360 -0.64 11.53 10.31
N LYS A 361 -1.19 12.75 10.22
CA LYS A 361 -2.51 13.06 10.80
C LYS A 361 -3.63 12.50 9.95
N THR A 362 -4.62 11.90 10.61
CA THR A 362 -5.90 11.56 9.99
C THR A 362 -6.63 12.83 9.55
N ASN A 363 -7.29 12.78 8.41
CA ASN A 363 -8.27 13.77 7.96
C ASN A 363 -9.63 13.07 7.75
N ASP A 364 -10.68 13.81 7.39
CA ASP A 364 -12.03 13.28 7.15
C ASP A 364 -12.37 13.14 5.65
N ALA A 365 -11.36 13.21 4.79
CA ALA A 365 -11.49 13.13 3.34
C ALA A 365 -11.11 11.71 2.86
N GLY A 366 -12.11 10.84 2.66
CA GLY A 366 -11.92 9.59 1.94
C GLY A 366 -12.13 8.31 2.76
N THR A 367 -12.06 7.17 2.11
CA THR A 367 -12.44 5.86 2.62
C THR A 367 -11.41 4.82 2.16
N LEU A 368 -11.08 3.89 3.05
CA LEU A 368 -10.33 2.70 2.67
C LEU A 368 -11.34 1.65 2.19
N THR A 369 -11.32 1.35 0.90
CA THR A 369 -12.17 0.33 0.28
C THR A 369 -11.31 -0.83 -0.22
N VAL A 370 -11.60 -2.03 0.27
CA VAL A 370 -10.89 -3.27 -0.14
C VAL A 370 -11.92 -4.28 -0.62
N THR A 371 -11.73 -4.81 -1.82
CA THR A 371 -12.56 -5.87 -2.39
C THR A 371 -11.68 -7.03 -2.83
N ALA A 372 -11.96 -8.22 -2.31
CA ALA A 372 -11.24 -9.44 -2.66
C ALA A 372 -12.09 -10.70 -2.68
N LYS A 373 -11.50 -11.83 -3.07
CA LYS A 373 -12.05 -13.15 -2.73
C LYS A 373 -11.42 -13.63 -1.44
N GLU A 374 -10.10 -13.65 -1.40
CA GLU A 374 -9.31 -13.96 -0.21
C GLU A 374 -8.65 -12.68 0.32
N PHE A 375 -8.94 -12.33 1.56
CA PHE A 375 -8.28 -11.21 2.25
C PHE A 375 -7.64 -11.71 3.54
N ASP A 376 -6.31 -11.72 3.57
CA ASP A 376 -5.49 -12.10 4.72
C ASP A 376 -4.73 -10.88 5.25
N ASN A 377 -4.97 -10.55 6.52
CA ASN A 377 -4.43 -9.39 7.22
C ASN A 377 -3.71 -9.83 8.50
N ASN A 378 -2.42 -10.12 8.40
CA ASN A 378 -1.65 -10.81 9.44
C ASN A 378 -0.48 -9.96 9.93
N ASN A 379 -0.42 -9.66 11.23
CA ASN A 379 0.54 -8.72 11.84
C ASN A 379 0.49 -7.33 11.18
N ALA A 380 -0.71 -6.86 10.84
CA ALA A 380 -0.91 -5.79 9.88
C ALA A 380 -1.89 -4.72 10.37
N GLN A 381 -2.01 -3.64 9.60
CA GLN A 381 -2.85 -2.49 9.92
C GLN A 381 -3.76 -2.08 8.77
N LEU A 382 -5.04 -1.88 9.09
CA LEU A 382 -6.00 -1.17 8.27
C LEU A 382 -6.40 0.11 9.00
N LEU A 383 -6.10 1.26 8.44
CA LEU A 383 -6.31 2.56 9.08
C LEU A 383 -7.11 3.49 8.17
N SER A 384 -8.05 4.25 8.75
CA SER A 384 -8.70 5.32 8.00
C SER A 384 -9.04 6.50 8.90
N GLY A 385 -8.80 7.70 8.37
CA GLY A 385 -9.25 8.94 9.01
C GLY A 385 -10.76 9.13 8.99
N LYS A 386 -11.51 8.35 8.20
CA LYS A 386 -12.98 8.36 8.14
C LYS A 386 -13.55 6.95 8.11
N ASP A 387 -13.76 6.31 6.95
CA ASP A 387 -14.45 5.01 6.88
C ASP A 387 -13.53 3.89 6.38
N ILE A 388 -13.80 2.65 6.80
CA ILE A 388 -13.20 1.42 6.25
C ILE A 388 -14.33 0.50 5.76
N VAL A 389 -14.21 0.04 4.52
CA VAL A 389 -15.11 -0.94 3.90
C VAL A 389 -14.29 -2.09 3.33
N VAL A 390 -14.49 -3.29 3.84
CA VAL A 390 -13.84 -4.51 3.33
C VAL A 390 -14.92 -5.52 2.93
N SER A 391 -14.88 -5.98 1.68
CA SER A 391 -15.74 -7.03 1.15
C SER A 391 -14.90 -8.18 0.61
N ALA A 392 -15.10 -9.38 1.13
CA ALA A 392 -14.38 -10.58 0.69
C ALA A 392 -15.26 -11.84 0.65
N GLU A 393 -14.85 -12.88 -0.06
CA GLU A 393 -15.45 -14.20 0.12
C GLU A 393 -15.02 -14.78 1.48
N ASN A 394 -13.71 -14.80 1.74
CA ASN A 394 -13.10 -15.20 3.00
C ASN A 394 -12.19 -14.09 3.54
N MET A 395 -12.29 -13.85 4.85
CA MET A 395 -11.53 -12.81 5.54
C MET A 395 -10.83 -13.39 6.77
N HIS A 396 -9.51 -13.27 6.79
CA HIS A 396 -8.66 -13.61 7.92
C HIS A 396 -7.94 -12.37 8.43
N THR A 397 -8.08 -12.08 9.73
CA THR A 397 -7.25 -11.08 10.39
C THR A 397 -6.67 -11.66 11.67
N GLN A 398 -5.34 -11.63 11.78
CA GLN A 398 -4.59 -12.21 12.90
C GLN A 398 -3.53 -11.23 13.41
N ASN A 399 -3.44 -11.04 14.73
CA ASN A 399 -2.46 -10.15 15.37
C ASN A 399 -2.45 -8.73 14.79
N SER A 400 -3.63 -8.24 14.38
CA SER A 400 -3.77 -7.05 13.54
C SER A 400 -4.63 -5.96 14.18
N ARG A 401 -4.53 -4.75 13.64
CA ARG A 401 -5.34 -3.60 14.04
C ARG A 401 -6.15 -3.08 12.85
N ILE A 402 -7.46 -3.00 13.02
CA ILE A 402 -8.37 -2.33 12.08
C ILE A 402 -8.99 -1.15 12.82
N ALA A 403 -8.71 0.09 12.41
CA ALA A 403 -9.14 1.28 13.14
C ALA A 403 -9.57 2.42 12.21
N SER A 404 -10.73 3.01 12.51
CA SER A 404 -11.31 4.11 11.74
C SER A 404 -11.88 5.17 12.67
N ASN A 405 -11.77 6.47 12.33
CA ASN A 405 -12.45 7.51 13.12
C ASN A 405 -13.96 7.60 12.83
N GLY A 406 -14.40 7.06 11.69
CA GLY A 406 -15.79 6.94 11.25
C GLY A 406 -16.30 5.50 11.37
N ASP A 407 -16.99 5.02 10.35
CA ASP A 407 -17.63 3.71 10.32
C ASP A 407 -16.68 2.61 9.81
N ILE A 408 -16.89 1.37 10.26
CA ILE A 408 -16.21 0.18 9.74
C ILE A 408 -17.28 -0.81 9.29
N SER A 409 -17.19 -1.27 8.04
CA SER A 409 -18.04 -2.32 7.48
C SER A 409 -17.19 -3.49 6.99
N LEU A 410 -17.35 -4.66 7.59
CA LEU A 410 -16.69 -5.91 7.18
C LEU A 410 -17.76 -6.88 6.66
N VAL A 411 -17.68 -7.23 5.39
CA VAL A 411 -18.61 -8.16 4.73
C VAL A 411 -17.83 -9.36 4.22
N SER A 412 -18.12 -10.53 4.76
CA SER A 412 -17.58 -11.80 4.28
C SER A 412 -18.71 -12.68 3.75
N GLN A 413 -18.56 -13.26 2.57
CA GLN A 413 -19.57 -14.20 2.05
C GLN A 413 -19.56 -15.53 2.81
N ASN A 414 -18.41 -15.93 3.36
CA ASN A 414 -18.21 -17.20 4.03
C ASN A 414 -17.74 -16.99 5.48
N VAL A 415 -16.43 -16.96 5.71
CA VAL A 415 -15.85 -16.87 7.05
C VAL A 415 -15.14 -15.55 7.25
N LEU A 416 -15.45 -14.90 8.37
CA LEU A 416 -14.66 -13.83 8.95
C LEU A 416 -13.98 -14.36 10.20
N THR A 417 -12.66 -14.38 10.24
CA THR A 417 -11.91 -14.67 11.48
C THR A 417 -11.20 -13.41 11.95
N VAL A 418 -11.44 -13.04 13.20
CA VAL A 418 -10.75 -11.94 13.88
C VAL A 418 -10.02 -12.52 15.07
N GLU A 419 -8.76 -12.90 14.90
CA GLU A 419 -7.99 -13.61 15.93
C GLU A 419 -6.91 -12.70 16.51
N ASN A 420 -6.84 -12.58 17.84
CA ASN A 420 -5.86 -11.75 18.54
C ASN A 420 -5.75 -10.32 17.97
N SER A 421 -6.85 -9.83 17.38
CA SER A 421 -6.91 -8.58 16.62
C SER A 421 -7.90 -7.63 17.28
N ALA A 422 -7.72 -6.34 17.04
CA ALA A 422 -8.63 -5.30 17.52
C ALA A 422 -9.28 -4.57 16.35
N VAL A 423 -10.62 -4.52 16.34
CA VAL A 423 -11.43 -3.71 15.43
C VAL A 423 -12.03 -2.55 16.21
N GLN A 424 -11.70 -1.32 15.82
CA GLN A 424 -12.02 -0.09 16.56
C GLN A 424 -12.70 0.91 15.62
N SER A 425 -14.03 0.95 15.66
CA SER A 425 -14.81 1.94 14.92
C SER A 425 -15.06 3.18 15.78
N GLY A 426 -14.74 4.36 15.24
CA GLY A 426 -15.03 5.64 15.85
C GLY A 426 -16.52 6.00 15.85
N ARG A 427 -17.34 5.26 15.11
CA ARG A 427 -18.79 5.43 15.04
C ARG A 427 -19.51 4.08 15.03
N VAL A 428 -19.85 3.54 13.86
CA VAL A 428 -20.59 2.28 13.72
C VAL A 428 -19.64 1.16 13.29
N LEU A 429 -19.73 0.00 13.95
CA LEU A 429 -19.15 -1.23 13.43
C LEU A 429 -20.26 -2.11 12.87
N SER A 430 -20.19 -2.45 11.59
CA SER A 430 -21.09 -3.39 10.93
C SER A 430 -20.32 -4.61 10.45
N ILE A 431 -20.77 -5.80 10.83
CA ILE A 431 -20.20 -7.06 10.40
C ILE A 431 -21.30 -7.96 9.85
N GLU A 432 -21.08 -8.47 8.65
CA GLU A 432 -21.93 -9.47 8.00
C GLU A 432 -21.07 -10.64 7.52
N ALA A 433 -21.37 -11.85 7.98
CA ALA A 433 -20.67 -13.08 7.58
C ALA A 433 -21.58 -14.31 7.65
N ASN A 434 -21.21 -15.44 7.05
CA ASN A 434 -21.86 -16.70 7.41
C ASN A 434 -21.43 -17.15 8.79
N THR A 435 -20.12 -17.15 9.07
CA THR A 435 -19.56 -17.56 10.36
C THR A 435 -18.46 -16.60 10.83
N MET A 436 -18.38 -16.39 12.15
CA MET A 436 -17.35 -15.58 12.78
C MET A 436 -17.01 -16.08 14.19
N PRO A 437 -15.89 -16.78 14.40
CA PRO A 437 -15.36 -17.01 15.74
C PRO A 437 -14.96 -15.66 16.36
N LEU A 438 -15.40 -15.39 17.58
CA LEU A 438 -15.06 -14.18 18.31
C LEU A 438 -13.74 -14.40 19.09
N ALA A 439 -12.62 -14.42 18.37
CA ALA A 439 -11.28 -14.60 18.94
C ALA A 439 -10.50 -13.28 19.10
N GLY A 440 -11.15 -12.14 18.83
CA GLY A 440 -10.57 -10.80 18.85
C GLY A 440 -11.45 -9.83 19.64
N ASN A 441 -11.06 -8.56 19.70
CA ASN A 441 -11.82 -7.51 20.36
C ASN A 441 -12.50 -6.63 19.32
N LEU A 442 -13.82 -6.49 19.42
CA LEU A 442 -14.60 -5.62 18.55
C LEU A 442 -15.16 -4.47 19.38
N SER A 443 -14.96 -3.24 18.89
CA SER A 443 -15.41 -2.04 19.59
C SER A 443 -15.97 -1.01 18.63
N ALA A 444 -17.04 -0.35 19.04
CA ALA A 444 -17.64 0.78 18.35
C ALA A 444 -17.97 1.87 19.37
N ASN A 445 -17.60 3.12 19.08
CA ASN A 445 -17.94 4.24 19.97
C ASN A 445 -19.44 4.59 19.94
N ARG A 446 -20.19 4.10 18.94
CA ARG A 446 -21.66 4.22 18.86
C ARG A 446 -22.29 2.84 18.77
N ASP A 447 -22.78 2.46 17.59
CA ASP A 447 -23.54 1.23 17.43
C ASP A 447 -22.66 0.09 16.89
N MET A 448 -22.93 -1.12 17.34
CA MET A 448 -22.41 -2.34 16.75
C MET A 448 -23.56 -3.15 16.15
N ARG A 449 -23.41 -3.57 14.89
CA ARG A 449 -24.32 -4.48 14.20
C ARG A 449 -23.55 -5.73 13.79
N LEU A 450 -24.04 -6.89 14.20
CA LEU A 450 -23.47 -8.18 13.84
C LEU A 450 -24.57 -9.07 13.26
N THR A 451 -24.38 -9.52 12.02
CA THR A 451 -25.29 -10.46 11.36
C THR A 451 -24.51 -11.69 10.93
N LEU A 452 -24.86 -12.86 11.50
CA LEU A 452 -24.29 -14.15 11.10
C LEU A 452 -25.37 -15.04 10.49
N HIS A 453 -25.24 -15.33 9.18
CA HIS A 453 -26.31 -15.96 8.40
C HIS A 453 -26.48 -17.46 8.68
N THR A 454 -25.42 -18.14 9.13
CA THR A 454 -25.46 -19.57 9.46
C THR A 454 -24.82 -19.89 10.82
N GLY A 455 -23.85 -19.08 11.24
CA GLY A 455 -23.09 -19.25 12.47
C GLY A 455 -23.72 -18.60 13.69
N GLY A 456 -23.13 -18.93 14.84
CA GLY A 456 -23.36 -18.23 16.10
C GLY A 456 -22.09 -17.49 16.55
N LEU A 457 -22.09 -17.03 17.79
CA LEU A 457 -20.99 -16.25 18.36
C LEU A 457 -20.32 -17.06 19.47
N SER A 458 -19.06 -17.47 19.27
CA SER A 458 -18.29 -18.16 20.32
C SER A 458 -16.97 -17.44 20.58
N ASN A 459 -16.71 -17.13 21.86
CA ASN A 459 -15.43 -16.65 22.35
C ASN A 459 -14.71 -17.69 23.24
N GLU A 460 -15.05 -18.97 23.08
CA GLU A 460 -14.41 -20.09 23.77
C GLU A 460 -12.91 -20.20 23.43
N ALA A 461 -12.58 -20.07 22.15
CA ALA A 461 -11.21 -20.16 21.65
C ALA A 461 -10.38 -18.87 21.84
N ALA A 462 -10.97 -17.80 22.38
CA ALA A 462 -10.29 -16.52 22.54
C ALA A 462 -9.18 -16.61 23.61
N THR A 463 -8.00 -16.06 23.29
CA THR A 463 -6.87 -15.92 24.22
C THR A 463 -7.16 -14.89 25.31
N GLU A 464 -6.32 -14.82 26.35
CA GLU A 464 -6.50 -13.85 27.44
C GLU A 464 -6.58 -12.41 26.89
N ASN A 465 -7.50 -11.59 27.43
CA ASN A 465 -7.82 -10.23 26.96
C ASN A 465 -8.53 -10.10 25.60
N PHE A 466 -8.86 -11.20 24.92
CA PHE A 466 -9.62 -11.18 23.67
C PHE A 466 -11.01 -11.81 23.81
N GLY A 467 -11.80 -11.69 22.75
CA GLY A 467 -13.14 -12.25 22.64
C GLY A 467 -14.25 -11.33 23.18
N ASN A 468 -13.98 -10.02 23.30
CA ASN A 468 -14.91 -9.04 23.85
C ASN A 468 -15.63 -8.25 22.75
N LEU A 469 -16.89 -7.89 23.01
CA LEU A 469 -17.66 -6.92 22.23
C LEU A 469 -17.98 -5.71 23.11
N HIS A 470 -17.70 -4.51 22.60
CA HIS A 470 -18.04 -3.24 23.27
C HIS A 470 -18.75 -2.27 22.32
N ALA A 471 -19.96 -1.85 22.65
CA ALA A 471 -20.67 -0.78 21.95
C ALA A 471 -20.93 0.42 22.87
N GLY A 472 -20.46 1.61 22.48
CA GLY A 472 -20.69 2.86 23.22
C GLY A 472 -22.14 3.36 23.20
N ARG A 473 -23.00 2.74 22.39
CA ARG A 473 -24.45 2.95 22.37
C ARG A 473 -25.21 1.63 22.30
N ASN A 474 -25.54 1.12 21.12
CA ASN A 474 -26.35 -0.09 21.00
C ASN A 474 -25.56 -1.23 20.37
N LEU A 475 -25.73 -2.44 20.87
CA LEU A 475 -25.27 -3.67 20.23
C LEU A 475 -26.48 -4.44 19.71
N THR A 476 -26.49 -4.76 18.43
CA THR A 476 -27.51 -5.63 17.81
C THR A 476 -26.82 -6.79 17.13
N ALA A 477 -27.07 -8.00 17.64
CA ALA A 477 -26.55 -9.25 17.09
C ALA A 477 -27.70 -10.14 16.64
N ASN A 478 -27.74 -10.46 15.33
CA ASN A 478 -28.69 -11.38 14.71
C ASN A 478 -27.92 -12.61 14.21
N LEU A 479 -28.16 -13.76 14.85
CA LEU A 479 -27.34 -14.96 14.68
C LEU A 479 -28.23 -16.17 14.36
N ARG A 480 -27.70 -17.17 13.65
CA ARG A 480 -28.42 -18.43 13.38
C ARG A 480 -27.86 -19.67 14.10
N GLY A 481 -26.73 -19.55 14.77
CA GLY A 481 -26.09 -20.62 15.53
C GLY A 481 -25.94 -20.33 17.03
N ASN A 482 -25.34 -21.27 17.75
CA ASN A 482 -25.16 -21.17 19.21
C ASN A 482 -24.29 -19.99 19.63
N VAL A 483 -24.64 -19.39 20.76
CA VAL A 483 -23.82 -18.38 21.43
C VAL A 483 -23.13 -19.03 22.62
N TYR A 484 -21.80 -18.94 22.65
CA TYR A 484 -20.99 -19.33 23.80
C TYR A 484 -20.23 -18.10 24.29
N ASN A 485 -20.55 -17.65 25.50
CA ASN A 485 -19.92 -16.48 26.10
C ASN A 485 -19.15 -16.84 27.37
N GLN A 486 -17.86 -16.51 27.39
CA GLN A 486 -16.99 -16.54 28.57
C GLN A 486 -16.25 -15.22 28.80
N ARG A 487 -16.62 -14.17 28.05
CA ARG A 487 -16.00 -12.84 28.03
C ARG A 487 -17.08 -11.76 28.20
N LYS A 488 -16.73 -10.50 27.90
CA LYS A 488 -17.66 -9.37 27.94
C LYS A 488 -18.37 -9.17 26.61
N LEU A 489 -19.69 -9.11 26.67
CA LEU A 489 -20.56 -8.60 25.62
C LEU A 489 -21.31 -7.41 26.22
N GLU A 490 -20.86 -6.19 25.91
CA GLU A 490 -21.34 -4.98 26.60
C GLU A 490 -21.83 -3.91 25.61
N ALA A 491 -22.91 -3.22 25.98
CA ALA A 491 -23.41 -2.03 25.31
C ALA A 491 -23.80 -0.96 26.33
N ALA A 492 -23.38 0.29 26.17
CA ALA A 492 -23.76 1.36 27.11
C ALA A 492 -25.27 1.71 27.07
N GLY A 493 -25.95 1.34 25.99
CA GLY A 493 -27.39 1.46 25.76
C GLY A 493 -28.06 0.08 25.70
N MET A 494 -28.75 -0.22 24.60
CA MET A 494 -29.42 -1.51 24.44
C MET A 494 -28.46 -2.56 23.87
N LEU A 495 -28.40 -3.73 24.52
CA LEU A 495 -27.85 -4.95 23.96
C LEU A 495 -29.00 -5.87 23.53
N SER A 496 -29.18 -6.01 22.22
CA SER A 496 -30.14 -6.92 21.60
C SER A 496 -29.39 -8.11 20.99
N LEU A 497 -29.59 -9.30 21.55
CA LEU A 497 -29.01 -10.54 21.07
C LEU A 497 -30.14 -11.50 20.66
N ALA A 498 -30.31 -11.70 19.36
CA ALA A 498 -31.24 -12.65 18.79
C ALA A 498 -30.46 -13.79 18.14
N THR A 499 -30.68 -15.02 18.60
CA THR A 499 -30.16 -16.24 18.01
C THR A 499 -31.23 -17.31 17.88
N THR A 500 -31.19 -18.09 16.79
CA THR A 500 -32.02 -19.31 16.67
C THR A 500 -31.40 -20.52 17.38
N GLY A 501 -30.15 -20.41 17.83
CA GLY A 501 -29.46 -21.44 18.61
C GLY A 501 -29.53 -21.20 20.12
N ASN A 502 -28.75 -21.97 20.86
CA ASN A 502 -28.69 -21.90 22.32
C ASN A 502 -27.70 -20.84 22.79
N LEU A 503 -28.00 -20.16 23.90
CA LEU A 503 -27.08 -19.27 24.62
C LEU A 503 -26.51 -19.99 25.84
N THR A 504 -25.21 -20.22 25.83
CA THR A 504 -24.46 -20.72 26.99
C THR A 504 -23.50 -19.63 27.48
N GLN A 505 -23.68 -19.19 28.72
CA GLN A 505 -22.75 -18.28 29.38
C GLN A 505 -22.02 -18.99 30.51
N THR A 506 -20.69 -18.93 30.51
CA THR A 506 -19.84 -19.51 31.57
C THR A 506 -19.78 -18.60 32.79
N ALA A 507 -19.16 -19.07 33.88
CA ALA A 507 -19.03 -18.28 35.11
C ALA A 507 -18.26 -16.97 34.97
N THR A 508 -17.37 -16.87 33.97
CA THR A 508 -16.59 -15.66 33.67
C THR A 508 -17.25 -14.76 32.64
N GLY A 509 -18.30 -15.25 31.97
CA GLY A 509 -19.02 -14.47 30.97
C GLY A 509 -19.88 -13.38 31.59
N GLU A 510 -19.91 -12.24 30.90
CA GLU A 510 -20.71 -11.07 31.23
C GLU A 510 -21.48 -10.60 29.98
N ILE A 511 -22.79 -10.44 30.11
CA ILE A 511 -23.64 -9.74 29.14
C ILE A 511 -24.25 -8.55 29.87
N SER A 512 -23.92 -7.34 29.43
CA SER A 512 -24.36 -6.13 30.13
C SER A 512 -24.80 -5.00 29.21
N GLY A 513 -25.74 -4.21 29.71
CA GLY A 513 -26.07 -2.93 29.13
C GLY A 513 -27.14 -2.18 29.89
N LYS A 514 -27.54 -1.02 29.40
CA LYS A 514 -28.63 -0.26 30.01
C LYS A 514 -29.95 -1.04 29.92
N SER A 515 -30.19 -1.70 28.80
CA SER A 515 -31.28 -2.66 28.61
C SER A 515 -30.78 -3.90 27.87
N LEU A 516 -31.29 -5.07 28.24
CA LEU A 516 -31.01 -6.33 27.57
C LEU A 516 -32.27 -6.85 26.89
N ALA A 517 -32.16 -7.25 25.63
CA ALA A 517 -33.18 -7.99 24.88
C ALA A 517 -32.54 -9.28 24.34
N ILE A 518 -32.80 -10.41 25.00
CA ILE A 518 -32.21 -11.70 24.68
C ILE A 518 -33.28 -12.63 24.13
N HIS A 519 -33.09 -13.09 22.89
CA HIS A 519 -33.94 -14.09 22.24
C HIS A 519 -33.08 -15.28 21.80
N THR A 520 -33.39 -16.47 22.32
CA THR A 520 -32.60 -17.70 22.07
C THR A 520 -33.51 -18.94 22.10
N ALA A 521 -33.06 -20.06 21.55
CA ALA A 521 -33.79 -21.32 21.65
C ALA A 521 -33.82 -21.84 23.09
N ASP A 522 -32.66 -22.04 23.69
CA ASP A 522 -32.46 -22.41 25.10
C ASP A 522 -31.33 -21.58 25.70
N MET A 523 -31.38 -21.38 27.01
CA MET A 523 -30.45 -20.53 27.75
C MET A 523 -29.89 -21.23 28.98
N GLU A 524 -28.57 -21.27 29.10
CA GLU A 524 -27.84 -21.63 30.32
C GLU A 524 -26.95 -20.46 30.77
N ASN A 525 -27.21 -19.94 31.97
CA ASN A 525 -26.42 -18.87 32.56
C ASN A 525 -25.67 -19.36 33.80
N ARG A 526 -24.34 -19.28 33.75
CA ARG A 526 -23.46 -19.42 34.93
C ARG A 526 -22.78 -18.11 35.32
N GLY A 527 -22.84 -17.09 34.46
CA GLY A 527 -22.13 -15.82 34.61
C GLY A 527 -23.05 -14.68 35.02
N LEU A 528 -22.70 -13.46 34.61
CA LEU A 528 -23.45 -12.24 34.90
C LEU A 528 -24.26 -11.81 33.67
N MET A 529 -25.55 -11.58 33.87
CA MET A 529 -26.38 -10.77 32.97
C MET A 529 -26.91 -9.58 33.73
N GLN A 530 -26.60 -8.38 33.26
CA GLN A 530 -26.95 -7.16 33.98
C GLN A 530 -27.56 -6.12 33.05
N ALA A 531 -28.79 -5.75 33.36
CA ALA A 531 -29.43 -4.54 32.85
C ALA A 531 -29.49 -3.48 33.96
N ASP A 532 -29.28 -2.21 33.63
CA ASP A 532 -29.56 -1.11 34.57
C ASP A 532 -31.07 -0.85 34.68
N GLU A 533 -31.80 -0.94 33.55
CA GLU A 533 -33.25 -0.72 33.48
C GLU A 533 -34.01 -2.05 33.29
N GLU A 534 -34.05 -2.60 32.08
CA GLU A 534 -34.85 -3.78 31.76
C GLU A 534 -33.99 -4.92 31.21
N ALA A 535 -34.17 -6.12 31.76
CA ALA A 535 -33.72 -7.36 31.16
C ALA A 535 -34.92 -8.15 30.65
N ALA A 536 -35.10 -8.20 29.33
CA ALA A 536 -36.10 -9.00 28.65
C ALA A 536 -35.46 -10.25 28.04
N ILE A 537 -35.92 -11.44 28.45
CA ILE A 537 -35.37 -12.73 28.04
C ILE A 537 -36.50 -13.61 27.50
N THR A 538 -36.35 -14.09 26.28
CA THR A 538 -37.23 -15.08 25.64
C THR A 538 -36.42 -16.33 25.30
N ALA A 539 -36.80 -17.48 25.88
CA ALA A 539 -36.19 -18.78 25.61
C ALA A 539 -37.22 -19.91 25.78
N SER A 540 -37.02 -21.09 25.21
CA SER A 540 -37.88 -22.25 25.51
C SER A 540 -37.58 -22.79 26.91
N ASN A 541 -36.31 -23.02 27.21
CA ASN A 541 -35.83 -23.40 28.53
C ASN A 541 -34.79 -22.39 29.02
N LEU A 542 -34.98 -21.87 30.24
CA LEU A 542 -34.02 -21.02 30.93
C LEU A 542 -33.49 -21.74 32.17
N LYS A 543 -32.19 -22.03 32.18
CA LYS A 543 -31.45 -22.52 33.35
C LYS A 543 -30.51 -21.42 33.84
N ASN A 544 -30.79 -20.87 35.02
CA ASN A 544 -29.84 -20.06 35.76
C ASN A 544 -29.19 -20.97 36.81
N ASP A 545 -27.93 -21.31 36.58
CA ASP A 545 -27.16 -22.24 37.42
C ASP A 545 -26.78 -21.61 38.76
N ALA A 546 -26.18 -22.38 39.67
CA ALA A 546 -25.86 -21.96 41.02
C ALA A 546 -24.98 -20.69 41.10
N THR A 547 -24.15 -20.41 40.09
CA THR A 547 -23.32 -19.19 40.02
C THR A 547 -23.93 -18.09 39.15
N GLY A 548 -24.98 -18.40 38.40
CA GLY A 548 -25.63 -17.50 37.46
C GLY A 548 -26.33 -16.35 38.16
N ARG A 549 -26.16 -15.14 37.62
CA ARG A 549 -26.80 -13.91 38.09
C ARG A 549 -27.48 -13.22 36.93
N ILE A 550 -28.73 -12.83 37.13
CA ILE A 550 -29.52 -12.04 36.17
C ILE A 550 -30.12 -10.85 36.94
N TYR A 551 -29.72 -9.65 36.58
CA TYR A 551 -30.14 -8.39 37.21
C TYR A 551 -30.81 -7.44 36.22
N GLY A 552 -31.77 -6.67 36.74
CA GLY A 552 -32.48 -5.59 36.07
C GLY A 552 -33.36 -4.87 37.09
N ASN A 553 -33.67 -3.59 36.88
CA ASN A 553 -34.74 -2.92 37.65
C ASN A 553 -36.09 -3.60 37.33
N THR A 554 -36.29 -3.98 36.08
CA THR A 554 -37.36 -4.86 35.62
C THR A 554 -36.76 -6.09 34.96
N LEU A 555 -37.25 -7.28 35.36
CA LEU A 555 -36.88 -8.55 34.73
C LEU A 555 -38.13 -9.19 34.10
N HIS A 556 -38.14 -9.25 32.78
CA HIS A 556 -39.17 -9.93 31.99
C HIS A 556 -38.62 -11.24 31.43
N VAL A 557 -39.19 -12.36 31.85
CA VAL A 557 -38.78 -13.69 31.38
C VAL A 557 -39.98 -14.39 30.77
N GLN A 558 -39.87 -14.70 29.48
CA GLN A 558 -40.80 -15.56 28.77
C GLN A 558 -40.10 -16.88 28.45
N ALA A 559 -40.43 -17.92 29.23
CA ALA A 559 -39.96 -19.28 28.96
C ALA A 559 -40.99 -20.34 29.31
N SER A 560 -40.95 -21.46 28.59
CA SER A 560 -41.80 -22.61 28.86
C SER A 560 -41.37 -23.31 30.15
N HIS A 561 -40.06 -23.38 30.41
CA HIS A 561 -39.50 -23.90 31.65
C HIS A 561 -38.40 -22.99 32.19
N ILE A 562 -38.47 -22.70 33.50
CA ILE A 562 -37.45 -21.93 34.22
C ILE A 562 -36.91 -22.80 35.35
N ARG A 563 -35.58 -22.98 35.38
CA ARG A 563 -34.85 -23.64 36.47
C ARG A 563 -33.84 -22.66 37.04
N ASN A 564 -34.06 -22.21 38.26
CA ASN A 564 -33.12 -21.40 39.02
C ASN A 564 -32.50 -22.25 40.13
N GLU A 565 -31.18 -22.46 40.10
CA GLU A 565 -30.49 -23.32 41.04
C GLU A 565 -29.91 -22.50 42.19
N LYS A 566 -30.03 -23.03 43.41
CA LYS A 566 -29.47 -22.38 44.59
C LYS A 566 -27.95 -22.56 44.65
N ASN A 567 -27.24 -21.55 45.13
CA ASN A 567 -25.83 -21.69 45.46
C ASN A 567 -25.65 -22.29 46.86
N ALA A 568 -25.76 -23.61 46.97
CA ALA A 568 -25.71 -24.31 48.25
C ALA A 568 -24.42 -24.00 49.05
N ASN A 569 -23.29 -23.83 48.38
CA ASN A 569 -22.02 -23.49 49.01
C ASN A 569 -22.02 -22.08 49.59
N LEU A 570 -22.57 -21.10 48.85
CA LEU A 570 -22.69 -19.72 49.32
C LEU A 570 -23.70 -19.60 50.46
N GLU A 571 -24.83 -20.30 50.39
CA GLU A 571 -25.82 -20.36 51.47
C GLU A 571 -25.25 -20.96 52.76
N ALA A 572 -24.47 -22.05 52.65
CA ALA A 572 -23.81 -22.68 53.79
C ALA A 572 -22.81 -21.71 54.44
N ARG A 573 -21.98 -21.04 53.63
CA ARG A 573 -21.04 -20.00 54.10
C ARG A 573 -21.75 -18.83 54.77
N LEU A 574 -22.85 -18.34 54.18
CA LEU A 574 -23.64 -17.26 54.76
C LEU A 574 -24.22 -17.67 56.12
N THR A 575 -24.72 -18.89 56.23
CA THR A 575 -25.29 -19.43 57.47
C THR A 575 -24.23 -19.51 58.58
N GLU A 576 -23.02 -19.97 58.25
CA GLU A 576 -21.90 -20.06 59.18
C GLU A 576 -21.43 -18.67 59.63
N GLU A 577 -21.28 -17.72 58.70
CA GLU A 577 -20.94 -16.33 59.01
C GLU A 577 -22.01 -15.63 59.85
N MET A 578 -23.30 -15.87 59.57
CA MET A 578 -24.40 -15.34 60.39
C MET A 578 -24.41 -15.92 61.80
N HIS A 579 -24.10 -17.21 61.96
CA HIS A 579 -23.96 -17.84 63.28
C HIS A 579 -22.82 -17.19 64.07
N LEU A 580 -21.65 -17.04 63.44
CA LEU A 580 -20.48 -16.41 64.05
C LEU A 580 -20.73 -14.93 64.40
N LEU A 581 -21.43 -14.20 63.54
CA LEU A 581 -21.82 -12.82 63.79
C LEU A 581 -22.77 -12.72 64.99
N LYS A 582 -23.74 -13.62 65.10
CA LYS A 582 -24.68 -13.66 66.23
C LYS A 582 -23.97 -13.95 67.54
N GLU A 583 -23.07 -14.93 67.56
CA GLU A 583 -22.24 -15.25 68.74
C GLU A 583 -21.40 -14.04 69.17
N LYS A 584 -20.77 -13.35 68.21
CA LYS A 584 -20.02 -12.11 68.49
C LYS A 584 -20.90 -10.98 69.00
N ALA A 585 -22.12 -10.83 68.47
CA ALA A 585 -23.07 -9.83 68.95
C ALA A 585 -23.51 -10.11 70.39
N GLU A 586 -23.79 -11.38 70.73
CA GLU A 586 -24.13 -11.80 72.09
C GLU A 586 -22.97 -11.57 73.07
N LEU A 587 -21.72 -11.88 72.68
CA LEU A 587 -20.53 -11.58 73.47
C LEU A 587 -20.34 -10.07 73.70
N LEU A 588 -20.57 -9.27 72.66
CA LEU A 588 -20.49 -7.81 72.76
C LEU A 588 -21.58 -7.23 73.67
N GLU A 589 -22.81 -7.71 73.55
CA GLU A 589 -23.92 -7.29 74.41
C GLU A 589 -23.67 -7.71 75.86
N ALA A 590 -23.14 -8.91 76.10
CA ALA A 590 -22.73 -9.36 77.44
C ALA A 590 -21.62 -8.47 78.04
N ALA A 591 -20.65 -8.04 77.24
CA ALA A 591 -19.60 -7.12 77.68
C ALA A 591 -20.13 -5.69 77.98
N HIS A 592 -21.20 -5.25 77.32
CA HIS A 592 -21.84 -3.95 77.56
C HIS A 592 -22.96 -3.98 78.63
N ARG A 593 -23.54 -5.14 78.93
CA ARG A 593 -24.54 -5.36 80.01
C ARG A 593 -23.93 -5.45 81.41
N VAL A 594 -22.68 -5.05 81.58
CA VAL A 594 -22.10 -4.98 82.92
C VAL A 594 -22.80 -3.87 83.70
N ASP A 595 -23.49 -4.27 84.77
CA ASP A 595 -24.18 -3.36 85.68
C ASP A 595 -23.16 -2.54 86.47
N VAL A 596 -22.77 -1.39 85.92
CA VAL A 596 -21.78 -0.48 86.51
C VAL A 596 -22.23 0.13 87.83
N THR A 597 -23.52 0.01 88.20
CA THR A 597 -24.03 0.47 89.50
C THR A 597 -23.63 -0.44 90.66
N LYS A 598 -23.12 -1.65 90.36
CA LYS A 598 -22.56 -2.59 91.35
C LYS A 598 -21.07 -2.38 91.61
N PHE A 599 -20.41 -1.46 90.90
CA PHE A 599 -19.02 -1.12 91.17
C PHE A 599 -18.95 -0.33 92.48
N THR A 600 -18.42 -0.95 93.52
CA THR A 600 -18.31 -0.34 94.86
C THR A 600 -16.88 0.14 95.17
N SER A 601 -15.93 -0.09 94.26
CA SER A 601 -14.53 0.33 94.38
C SER A 601 -13.91 0.80 93.06
N GLN A 602 -12.84 1.61 93.14
CA GLN A 602 -12.04 2.01 91.97
C GLN A 602 -11.34 0.83 91.28
N ALA A 603 -11.13 -0.28 91.99
CA ALA A 603 -10.58 -1.51 91.43
C ALA A 603 -11.58 -2.20 90.47
N ASP A 604 -12.87 -2.20 90.80
CA ASP A 604 -13.92 -2.79 89.94
C ASP A 604 -14.02 -2.05 88.59
N ILE A 605 -13.87 -0.72 88.63
CA ILE A 605 -13.82 0.14 87.44
C ILE A 605 -12.55 -0.13 86.61
N ALA A 606 -11.40 -0.35 87.27
CA ALA A 606 -10.13 -0.66 86.59
C ALA A 606 -10.16 -2.02 85.89
N VAL A 607 -10.78 -3.04 86.49
CA VAL A 607 -10.96 -4.38 85.89
C VAL A 607 -11.92 -4.32 84.70
N TYR A 608 -13.03 -3.59 84.81
CA TYR A 608 -13.94 -3.38 83.67
C TYR A 608 -13.26 -2.65 82.51
N ASN A 609 -12.50 -1.59 82.77
CA ASN A 609 -11.76 -0.84 81.76
C ASN A 609 -10.59 -1.62 81.13
N ALA A 610 -10.01 -2.60 81.85
CA ALA A 610 -9.01 -3.51 81.30
C ALA A 610 -9.65 -4.53 80.35
N ASN A 611 -10.84 -5.03 80.68
CA ASN A 611 -11.57 -6.01 79.87
C ASN A 611 -12.26 -5.39 78.64
N SER A 612 -12.73 -4.14 78.72
CA SER A 612 -13.30 -3.40 77.56
C SER A 612 -12.25 -2.94 76.55
N LYS A 613 -10.95 -3.02 76.91
CA LYS A 613 -9.79 -2.76 76.05
C LYS A 613 -9.17 -4.02 75.44
N ALA A 614 -9.76 -5.20 75.63
CA ALA A 614 -9.28 -6.41 74.97
C ALA A 614 -9.33 -6.22 73.44
N PRO A 615 -8.25 -6.57 72.71
CA PRO A 615 -8.00 -6.09 71.36
C PRO A 615 -9.07 -6.58 70.39
N ASN A 616 -9.50 -5.71 69.48
CA ASN A 616 -10.29 -6.09 68.32
C ASN A 616 -9.71 -7.38 67.71
N PRO A 617 -10.55 -8.38 67.37
CA PRO A 617 -10.05 -9.60 66.77
C PRO A 617 -9.29 -9.25 65.50
N PRO A 618 -8.20 -9.98 65.17
CA PRO A 618 -7.38 -9.66 64.01
C PRO A 618 -8.28 -9.62 62.78
N THR A 619 -8.25 -8.49 62.08
CA THR A 619 -8.82 -8.36 60.75
C THR A 619 -8.05 -9.31 59.83
N THR A 620 -8.50 -10.56 59.74
CA THR A 620 -8.13 -11.45 58.64
C THR A 620 -8.82 -10.91 57.39
N HIS A 621 -8.23 -9.85 56.83
CA HIS A 621 -8.35 -9.54 55.42
C HIS A 621 -7.77 -10.73 54.65
N SER A 622 -8.58 -11.76 54.43
CA SER A 622 -8.35 -12.69 53.34
C SER A 622 -8.57 -11.91 52.04
N LYS A 623 -7.55 -11.17 51.61
CA LYS A 623 -7.32 -10.90 50.20
C LYS A 623 -7.12 -12.25 49.52
N ARG A 624 -8.21 -12.82 49.01
CA ARG A 624 -8.15 -13.72 47.86
C ARG A 624 -9.04 -13.07 46.80
N LEU A 625 -8.34 -12.30 45.96
CA LEU A 625 -8.82 -11.82 44.66
C LEU A 625 -9.28 -13.01 43.81
#